data_AF-X1HN62-F1
#
_entry.id   AF-X1HN62-F1
#
_cell.length_a   1.000
_cell.length_b   1.000
_cell.length_c   1.000
_cell.angle_alpha   90.00
_cell.angle_beta   90.00
_cell.angle_gamma   90.00
#
_symmetry.space_group_name_H-M   'P 1'
#
loop_
_entity.id
_entity.type
_entity.pdbx_description
1 polymer ?
#
loop_
_entity_poly.entity_id
_entity_poly.type
_entity_poly.pdbx_seq_one_letter_code
_entity_poly.pdbx_strand_id
1 'polypeptide(L)'
;LVKNKKDITYVVKANPIINDALVEDAKFAGIDKLATITAGDDGQDKSTPGILLHYASQEFLEKFKAADMVISKGQGNYESLSECDREVFFLLLVKCPLVARDIGIEMAQLVLKVK
;
A
#
# COMPACT_ATOMS: atom_id res chain seq x y z
N LEU A 1 0.50 12.58 10.34
CA LEU A 1 1.39 11.56 10.95
C LEU A 1 2.67 12.18 11.50
N VAL A 2 3.52 12.79 10.65
CA VAL A 2 4.79 13.44 11.07
C VAL A 2 4.62 14.44 12.22
N LYS A 3 3.67 15.38 12.11
CA LYS A 3 3.39 16.37 13.18
C LYS A 3 3.05 15.74 14.53
N ASN A 4 2.46 14.54 14.51
CA ASN A 4 2.08 13.78 15.70
C ASN A 4 3.19 12.81 16.15
N LYS A 5 4.43 12.98 15.65
CA LYS A 5 5.63 12.19 16.00
C LYS A 5 5.40 10.69 15.90
N LYS A 6 4.70 10.26 14.86
CA LYS A 6 4.51 8.83 14.56
C LYS A 6 5.73 8.30 13.82
N ASP A 7 6.12 7.07 14.13
CA ASP A 7 7.06 6.32 13.31
C ASP A 7 6.33 5.86 12.04
N ILE A 8 6.95 6.06 10.88
CA ILE A 8 6.32 5.86 9.57
C ILE A 8 7.25 5.02 8.72
N THR A 9 6.75 3.86 8.30
CA THR A 9 7.32 3.10 7.19
C THR A 9 6.52 3.39 5.93
N TYR A 10 7.19 3.85 4.87
CA TYR A 10 6.61 4.07 3.55
C TYR A 10 7.01 2.92 2.62
N VAL A 11 6.01 2.15 2.17
CA VAL A 11 6.24 0.92 1.41
C VAL A 11 6.03 1.20 -0.08
N VAL A 12 7.01 0.79 -0.89
CA VAL A 12 7.05 0.96 -2.34
C VAL A 12 7.36 -0.38 -3.02
N LYS A 13 7.48 -0.38 -4.35
CA LYS A 13 7.85 -1.57 -5.13
C LYS A 13 9.36 -1.75 -5.22
N ALA A 14 9.79 -3.00 -5.25
CA ALA A 14 11.17 -3.38 -5.54
C ALA A 14 11.49 -3.25 -7.05
N ASN A 15 10.53 -3.56 -7.92
CA ASN A 15 10.71 -3.55 -9.36
C ASN A 15 9.65 -2.69 -10.08
N PRO A 16 9.98 -2.09 -11.25
CA PRO A 16 9.02 -1.31 -12.02
C PRO A 16 7.77 -2.12 -12.38
N ILE A 17 6.59 -1.57 -12.08
CA ILE A 17 5.31 -2.14 -12.48
C ILE A 17 4.29 -1.03 -12.74
N ILE A 18 3.92 -0.85 -14.00
CA ILE A 18 3.02 0.21 -14.49
C ILE A 18 3.51 1.60 -14.06
N ASN A 19 2.93 2.16 -13.00
CA ASN A 19 3.19 3.50 -12.49
C ASN A 19 3.37 3.49 -10.96
N ASP A 20 3.57 2.32 -10.38
CA ASP A 20 3.80 2.17 -8.95
C ASP A 20 5.19 2.71 -8.60
N ALA A 21 5.26 3.45 -7.49
CA ALA A 21 6.48 4.10 -7.05
C ALA A 21 7.52 3.07 -6.60
N LEU A 22 8.78 3.37 -6.91
CA LEU A 22 9.98 2.69 -6.43
C LEU A 22 10.62 3.47 -5.28
N VAL A 23 11.65 2.87 -4.67
CA VAL A 23 12.46 3.52 -3.62
C VAL A 23 13.05 4.85 -4.11
N GLU A 24 13.49 4.90 -5.36
CA GLU A 24 14.02 6.12 -5.97
C GLU A 24 12.97 7.21 -6.15
N ASP A 25 11.74 6.87 -6.54
CA ASP A 25 10.63 7.83 -6.66
C ASP A 25 10.25 8.43 -5.30
N ALA A 26 10.21 7.60 -4.25
CA ALA A 26 9.92 8.05 -2.90
C ALA A 26 11.02 8.99 -2.35
N LYS A 27 12.29 8.70 -2.65
CA LYS A 27 13.42 9.60 -2.33
C LYS A 27 13.36 10.89 -3.14
N PHE A 28 13.05 10.81 -4.44
CA PHE A 28 12.88 11.97 -5.30
C PHE A 28 11.77 12.89 -4.77
N ALA A 29 10.66 12.32 -4.29
CA ALA A 29 9.56 13.05 -3.65
C ALA A 29 9.90 13.57 -2.23
N GLY A 30 11.08 13.26 -1.68
CA GLY A 30 11.53 13.67 -0.35
C GLY A 30 10.85 12.95 0.81
N ILE A 31 10.26 11.78 0.56
CA ILE A 31 9.57 10.98 1.59
C ILE A 31 10.57 10.36 2.58
N ASP A 32 11.78 10.08 2.13
CA ASP A 32 12.90 9.57 2.93
C ASP A 32 13.27 10.48 4.11
N LYS A 33 12.97 11.79 4.00
CA LYS A 33 13.17 12.78 5.08
C LYS A 33 12.11 12.69 6.17
N LEU A 34 11.00 11.98 5.92
CA LEU A 34 9.81 11.94 6.76
C LEU A 34 9.46 10.54 7.25
N ALA A 35 9.96 9.50 6.59
CA ALA A 35 9.61 8.10 6.82
C ALA A 35 10.76 7.16 6.41
N THR A 36 10.83 5.99 7.03
CA THR A 36 11.68 4.90 6.56
C THR A 36 11.07 4.30 5.29
N ILE A 37 11.82 4.30 4.19
CA ILE A 37 11.37 3.69 2.94
C ILE A 37 11.79 2.22 2.91
N THR A 38 10.87 1.33 2.53
CA THR A 38 11.17 -0.09 2.28
C THR A 38 10.41 -0.58 1.04
N ALA A 39 10.95 -1.60 0.37
CA ALA A 39 10.28 -2.26 -0.72
C ALA A 39 9.48 -3.46 -0.21
N GLY A 40 8.17 -3.48 -0.47
CA GLY A 40 7.25 -4.48 0.08
C GLY A 40 7.46 -5.89 -0.46
N ASP A 41 8.01 -6.00 -1.65
CA ASP A 41 8.30 -7.22 -2.41
C ASP A 41 9.80 -7.33 -2.73
N ASP A 42 10.65 -6.80 -1.84
CA ASP A 42 12.10 -6.96 -1.96
C ASP A 42 12.52 -8.43 -2.03
N GLY A 43 13.54 -8.71 -2.84
CA GLY A 43 14.00 -10.07 -3.14
C GLY A 43 13.15 -10.82 -4.18
N GLN A 44 12.08 -10.24 -4.71
CA GLN A 44 11.35 -10.80 -5.85
C GLN A 44 11.94 -10.33 -7.19
N ASP A 45 11.98 -11.22 -8.19
CA ASP A 45 12.42 -10.88 -9.55
C ASP A 45 11.47 -9.90 -10.26
N LYS A 46 10.19 -9.89 -9.88
CA LYS A 46 9.15 -9.06 -10.48
C LYS A 46 8.15 -8.60 -9.44
N SER A 47 7.68 -7.37 -9.61
CA SER A 47 6.60 -6.79 -8.84
C SER A 47 5.24 -6.97 -9.53
N THR A 48 4.17 -6.95 -8.74
CA THR A 48 2.77 -6.99 -9.21
C THR A 48 2.02 -5.74 -8.79
N PRO A 49 0.92 -5.34 -9.47
CA PRO A 49 0.01 -4.32 -8.93
C PRO A 49 -0.61 -4.80 -7.62
N GLY A 50 -0.67 -3.92 -6.61
CA GLY A 50 -1.10 -4.31 -5.26
C GLY A 50 0.00 -5.04 -4.47
N ILE A 51 -0.27 -5.47 -3.23
CA ILE A 51 0.67 -6.25 -2.42
C ILE A 51 0.09 -7.63 -2.15
N LEU A 52 0.75 -8.64 -2.73
CA LEU A 52 0.45 -10.04 -2.48
C LEU A 52 1.31 -10.52 -1.29
N LEU A 53 0.68 -10.73 -0.13
CA LEU A 53 1.41 -11.07 1.10
C LEU A 53 2.24 -12.35 1.03
N HIS A 54 1.95 -13.26 0.10
CA HIS A 54 2.74 -14.48 -0.11
C HIS A 54 4.05 -14.24 -0.89
N TYR A 55 4.16 -13.12 -1.62
CA TYR A 55 5.39 -12.68 -2.30
C TYR A 55 6.05 -11.47 -1.62
N ALA A 56 5.49 -11.03 -0.49
CA ALA A 56 6.04 -9.96 0.30
C ALA A 56 7.42 -10.33 0.89
N SER A 57 8.29 -9.33 1.02
CA SER A 57 9.56 -9.51 1.72
C SER A 57 9.32 -9.79 3.20
N GLN A 58 10.22 -10.56 3.82
CA GLN A 58 10.12 -10.88 5.24
C GLN A 58 10.15 -9.62 6.13
N GLU A 59 11.02 -8.66 5.78
CA GLU A 59 11.11 -7.36 6.45
C GLU A 59 9.78 -6.60 6.41
N PHE A 60 9.13 -6.55 5.24
CA PHE A 60 7.83 -5.90 5.12
C PHE A 60 6.75 -6.65 5.88
N LEU A 61 6.71 -7.99 5.85
CA LEU A 61 5.72 -8.77 6.60
C LEU A 61 5.81 -8.55 8.11
N GLU A 62 7.02 -8.44 8.65
CA GLU A 62 7.24 -8.15 10.08
C GLU A 62 6.70 -6.76 10.44
N LYS A 63 7.04 -5.74 9.65
CA LYS A 63 6.53 -4.38 9.85
C LYS A 63 5.02 -4.29 9.66
N PHE A 64 4.50 -4.95 8.63
CA PHE A 64 3.07 -5.00 8.33
C PHE A 64 2.28 -5.69 9.44
N LYS A 65 2.83 -6.70 10.13
CA LYS A 65 2.17 -7.33 11.28
C LYS A 65 2.30 -6.50 12.56
N ALA A 66 3.44 -5.87 12.78
CA ALA A 66 3.72 -5.11 13.99
C ALA A 66 3.09 -3.70 14.00
N ALA A 67 2.75 -3.13 12.83
CA ALA A 67 2.23 -1.77 12.73
C ALA A 67 0.87 -1.61 13.41
N ASP A 68 0.76 -0.61 14.29
CA ASP A 68 -0.49 -0.20 14.95
C ASP A 68 -1.58 0.18 13.93
N MET A 69 -1.18 0.71 12.77
CA MET A 69 -2.08 1.17 11.71
C MET A 69 -1.43 0.98 10.35
N VAL A 70 -2.20 0.47 9.38
CA VAL A 70 -1.78 0.37 7.98
C VAL A 70 -2.71 1.22 7.12
N ILE A 71 -2.11 2.12 6.34
CA ILE A 71 -2.82 2.90 5.30
C ILE A 71 -2.40 2.36 3.95
N SER A 72 -3.34 1.73 3.25
CA SER A 72 -3.15 1.12 1.95
C SER A 72 -3.71 2.03 0.85
N LYS A 73 -2.89 2.34 -0.15
CA LYS A 73 -3.22 3.32 -1.20
C LYS A 73 -3.54 2.64 -2.53
N GLY A 74 -4.63 3.07 -3.16
CA GLY A 74 -4.99 2.67 -4.52
C GLY A 74 -5.75 1.34 -4.60
N GLN A 75 -6.36 1.12 -5.77
CA GLN A 75 -7.27 0.00 -5.99
C GLN A 75 -6.57 -1.36 -6.01
N GLY A 76 -5.38 -1.47 -6.61
CA GLY A 76 -4.65 -2.75 -6.63
C GLY A 76 -4.34 -3.28 -5.23
N ASN A 77 -3.97 -2.41 -4.29
CA ASN A 77 -3.75 -2.83 -2.91
C ASN A 77 -5.06 -3.17 -2.19
N TYR A 78 -6.18 -2.53 -2.53
CA TYR A 78 -7.49 -2.92 -2.01
C TYR A 78 -7.85 -4.35 -2.46
N GLU A 79 -7.72 -4.62 -3.76
CA GLU A 79 -8.00 -5.94 -4.32
C GLU A 79 -7.12 -7.03 -3.69
N SER A 80 -5.86 -6.73 -3.37
CA SER A 80 -4.92 -7.73 -2.83
C SER A 80 -4.94 -7.90 -1.31
N LEU A 81 -5.38 -6.89 -0.54
CA LEU A 81 -5.33 -6.88 0.93
C LEU A 81 -6.70 -6.85 1.60
N SER A 82 -7.80 -6.64 0.87
CA SER A 82 -9.14 -6.52 1.47
C SER A 82 -9.62 -7.78 2.18
N GLU A 83 -9.01 -8.93 1.93
CA GLU A 83 -9.31 -10.20 2.60
C GLU A 83 -8.19 -10.64 3.58
N CYS A 84 -7.26 -9.75 3.92
CA CYS A 84 -6.19 -10.08 4.86
C CYS A 84 -6.70 -10.09 6.31
N ASP A 85 -6.04 -10.89 7.16
CA ASP A 85 -6.40 -11.06 8.58
C ASP A 85 -5.82 -9.94 9.46
N ARG A 86 -6.06 -8.68 9.08
CA ARG A 86 -5.82 -7.50 9.92
C ARG A 86 -6.59 -6.28 9.42
N GLU A 87 -6.80 -5.33 10.32
CA GLU A 87 -7.40 -4.04 9.96
C GLU A 87 -6.45 -3.22 9.07
N VAL A 88 -6.99 -2.73 7.95
CA VAL A 88 -6.33 -1.89 6.95
C VAL A 88 -7.23 -0.71 6.55
N PHE A 89 -6.65 0.49 6.54
CA PHE A 89 -7.31 1.71 6.06
C PHE A 89 -7.01 1.90 4.58
N PHE A 90 -8.00 1.67 3.72
CA PHE A 90 -7.88 1.79 2.28
C PHE A 90 -8.28 3.19 1.82
N LEU A 91 -7.33 3.92 1.21
CA LEU A 91 -7.58 5.22 0.57
C LEU A 91 -7.36 5.10 -0.94
N LEU A 92 -8.46 5.11 -1.70
CA LEU A 92 -8.48 4.85 -3.14
C LEU A 92 -9.54 5.67 -3.88
N LEU A 93 -9.30 5.87 -5.18
CA LEU A 93 -10.33 6.25 -6.15
C LEU A 93 -10.88 4.96 -6.76
N VAL A 94 -12.19 4.77 -6.76
CA VAL A 94 -12.82 3.60 -7.40
C VAL A 94 -12.83 3.77 -8.90
N LYS A 95 -12.16 2.86 -9.62
CA LYS A 95 -11.93 2.98 -11.07
C LYS A 95 -12.72 1.97 -11.91
N CYS A 96 -13.30 0.94 -11.30
CA CYS A 96 -14.04 -0.08 -12.03
C CYS A 96 -15.36 -0.48 -11.35
N PRO A 97 -16.34 -1.00 -12.13
CA PRO A 97 -17.65 -1.37 -11.58
C PRO A 97 -17.59 -2.52 -10.56
N LEU A 98 -16.58 -3.39 -10.66
CA LEU A 98 -16.44 -4.52 -9.75
C LEU A 98 -16.12 -4.03 -8.33
N VAL A 99 -15.13 -3.16 -8.19
CA VAL A 99 -14.76 -2.56 -6.90
C VAL A 99 -15.86 -1.61 -6.39
N ALA A 100 -16.54 -0.89 -7.29
CA ALA A 100 -17.70 -0.07 -6.93
C ALA A 100 -18.79 -0.89 -6.23
N ARG A 101 -19.15 -2.05 -6.80
CA ARG A 101 -20.14 -2.96 -6.19
C ARG A 101 -19.64 -3.57 -4.89
N ASP A 102 -18.38 -3.98 -4.84
CA ASP A 102 -17.79 -4.58 -3.64
C ASP A 102 -17.74 -3.61 -2.45
N ILE A 103 -17.39 -2.34 -2.71
CA ILE A 103 -17.38 -1.29 -1.68
C ILE A 103 -18.80 -0.77 -1.38
N GLY A 104 -19.72 -0.86 -2.34
CA GLY A 104 -21.09 -0.34 -2.25
C GLY A 104 -21.20 1.15 -2.55
N ILE A 105 -20.36 1.67 -3.46
CA ILE A 105 -20.34 3.09 -3.87
C ILE A 105 -20.30 3.22 -5.40
N GLU A 106 -20.38 4.45 -5.92
CA GLU A 106 -20.30 4.70 -7.36
C GLU A 106 -18.85 4.74 -7.87
N MET A 107 -18.67 4.52 -9.18
CA MET A 107 -17.36 4.72 -9.81
C MET A 107 -16.91 6.19 -9.73
N ALA A 108 -15.60 6.39 -9.84
CA ALA A 108 -14.94 7.70 -9.79
C ALA A 108 -15.10 8.45 -8.46
N GLN A 109 -15.49 7.76 -7.39
CA GLN A 109 -15.53 8.32 -6.05
C GLN A 109 -14.24 8.03 -5.27
N LEU A 110 -13.78 9.05 -4.52
CA LEU A 110 -12.70 8.90 -3.55
C LEU A 110 -13.28 8.32 -2.26
N VAL A 111 -12.67 7.26 -1.74
CA VAL A 111 -13.14 6.58 -0.54
C VAL A 111 -12.00 6.33 0.43
N LEU A 112 -12.31 6.50 1.72
CA LEU A 112 -11.53 5.98 2.84
C LEU A 112 -12.37 4.88 3.50
N LYS A 113 -11.95 3.62 3.35
CA LYS A 113 -12.64 2.43 3.88
C LYS A 113 -11.76 1.74 4.91
N VAL A 114 -12.37 1.28 6.00
CA VAL A 114 -11.72 0.39 6.97
C VAL A 114 -12.26 -1.01 6.75
N LYS A 115 -11.38 -2.00 6.72
CA LYS A 115 -11.72 -3.42 6.71
C LYS A 115 -10.71 -4.18 7.54
#